data_AF-A0A963VTT7-F1
#
_entry.id   AF-A0A963VTT7-F1
#
_cell.length_a   1.000
_cell.length_b   1.000
_cell.length_c   1.000
_cell.angle_alpha   90.00
_cell.angle_beta   90.00
_cell.angle_gamma   90.00
#
_symmetry.space_group_name_H-M   'P 1'
#
loop_
_entity.id
_entity.type
_entity.pdbx_description
1 polymer ?
#
loop_
_entity_poly.entity_id
_entity_poly.type
_entity_poly.pdbx_seq_one_letter_code
_entity_poly.pdbx_strand_id
1 'polypeptide(L)'
;MDLTVIWACIIGFAIVAYVVMDGFDLGIGILFQFFKPGQDRDTAMNSIAPVWDGNETWLVMGVGGLLAAFPLAYSIILPALYAPMIAML
;
A
#
# COMPACT_ATOMS: atom_id res chain seq x y z
N MET A 1 -13.75 -3.25 -24.73
CA MET A 1 -12.49 -3.49 -23.99
C MET A 1 -12.52 -4.91 -23.49
N ASP A 2 -11.38 -5.61 -23.54
CA ASP A 2 -11.27 -6.96 -23.01
C ASP A 2 -11.22 -6.95 -21.47
N LEU A 3 -11.78 -7.98 -20.84
CA LEU A 3 -11.88 -8.12 -19.39
C LEU A 3 -10.50 -8.12 -18.74
N THR A 4 -9.51 -8.73 -19.40
CA THR A 4 -8.11 -8.72 -18.97
C THR A 4 -7.56 -7.31 -18.82
N VAL A 5 -7.81 -6.42 -19.80
CA VAL A 5 -7.33 -5.04 -19.75
C VAL A 5 -8.03 -4.26 -18.64
N ILE A 6 -9.33 -4.47 -18.46
CA ILE A 6 -10.10 -3.81 -17.38
C ILE A 6 -9.51 -4.18 -16.01
N TRP A 7 -9.29 -5.47 -15.74
CA TRP A 7 -8.70 -5.91 -14.47
C TRP A 7 -7.25 -5.44 -14.29
N ALA A 8 -6.45 -5.42 -15.35
CA ALA A 8 -5.11 -4.86 -15.30
C ALA A 8 -5.14 -3.38 -14.90
N CYS A 9 -6.08 -2.59 -15.44
CA CYS A 9 -6.26 -1.19 -15.05
C CYS A 9 -6.73 -1.03 -13.60
N ILE A 10 -7.65 -1.87 -13.12
CA ILE A 10 -8.13 -1.84 -11.73
C ILE A 10 -6.98 -2.13 -10.76
N ILE A 11 -6.21 -3.19 -11.02
CA ILE A 11 -5.06 -3.57 -10.18
C ILE A 11 -3.96 -2.50 -10.25
N GLY A 12 -3.66 -1.99 -11.45
CA GLY A 12 -2.71 -0.89 -11.63
C GLY A 12 -3.12 0.35 -10.86
N PHE A 13 -4.40 0.71 -10.89
CA PHE A 13 -4.95 1.79 -10.08
C PHE A 13 -4.80 1.51 -8.58
N ALA A 14 -5.13 0.29 -8.12
CA ALA A 14 -4.98 -0.07 -6.71
C ALA A 14 -3.53 0.06 -6.22
N ILE A 15 -2.56 -0.37 -7.03
CA ILE A 15 -1.13 -0.21 -6.71
C ILE A 15 -0.73 1.28 -6.64
N VAL A 16 -1.17 2.09 -7.61
CA VAL A 16 -0.89 3.53 -7.59
C VAL A 16 -1.53 4.22 -6.38
N ALA A 17 -2.78 3.88 -6.07
CA ALA A 17 -3.48 4.39 -4.90
C ALA A 17 -2.73 4.03 -3.61
N TYR A 18 -2.30 2.77 -3.46
CA TYR A 18 -1.47 2.32 -2.35
C TYR A 18 -0.18 3.15 -2.23
N VAL A 19 0.60 3.26 -3.30
CA VAL A 19 1.88 3.98 -3.29
C VAL A 19 1.71 5.46 -2.89
N VAL A 20 0.63 6.10 -3.32
CA VAL A 20 0.36 7.51 -3.00
C VAL A 20 -0.15 7.68 -1.56
N MET A 21 -1.11 6.85 -1.15
CA MET A 21 -1.79 7.03 0.14
C MET A 21 -0.95 6.46 1.30
N ASP A 22 -0.53 5.22 1.22
CA ASP A 22 0.33 4.60 2.24
C ASP A 22 1.73 5.22 2.24
N GLY A 23 2.21 5.69 1.07
CA GLY A 23 3.45 6.45 0.97
C GLY A 23 3.44 7.76 1.77
N PHE A 24 2.27 8.38 1.98
CA PHE A 24 2.13 9.51 2.88
C PHE A 24 2.27 9.08 4.35
N ASP A 25 1.62 7.99 4.76
CA ASP A 25 1.68 7.47 6.13
C ASP A 25 3.11 7.07 6.52
N LEU A 26 3.77 6.28 5.66
CA LEU A 26 5.17 5.88 5.82
C LEU A 26 6.10 7.10 5.78
N GLY A 27 5.80 8.10 4.94
CA GLY A 27 6.54 9.35 4.88
C GLY A 27 6.49 10.13 6.20
N ILE A 28 5.32 10.23 6.82
CA ILE A 28 5.17 10.82 8.16
C ILE A 28 5.94 10.00 9.20
N GLY A 29 5.90 8.67 9.11
CA GLY A 29 6.66 7.77 9.98
C GLY A 29 8.19 7.99 9.90
N ILE A 30 8.74 8.11 8.69
CA ILE A 30 10.16 8.40 8.46
C ILE A 30 10.53 9.78 9.02
N LEU A 31 9.67 10.78 8.76
CA LEU A 31 9.91 12.15 9.20
C LEU A 31 9.66 12.37 10.69
N PHE A 32 9.01 11.42 11.38
CA PHE A 32 8.56 11.56 12.76
C PHE A 32 9.66 11.97 13.73
N GLN A 33 10.87 11.43 13.54
CA GLN A 33 12.04 11.76 14.36
C GLN A 33 12.46 13.23 14.29
N PHE A 34 12.16 13.91 13.18
CA PHE A 34 12.50 15.33 12.95
C PHE A 34 11.45 16.30 13.49
N PHE A 35 10.24 15.84 13.80
CA PHE A 35 9.23 16.69 14.44
C PHE A 35 9.58 16.98 15.90
N LYS A 36 9.29 18.20 16.33
CA LYS A 36 9.48 18.62 17.72
C LYS A 36 8.53 17.82 18.63
N PRO A 37 9.02 17.30 19.77
CA PRO A 37 8.17 16.64 20.74
C PRO A 37 7.02 17.55 21.22
N GLY A 38 5.83 16.98 21.36
CA GLY A 38 4.60 17.69 21.75
C GLY A 38 3.66 17.87 20.56
N GLN A 39 3.10 19.07 20.42
CA GLN A 39 2.00 19.37 19.50
C GLN A 39 2.30 19.02 18.03
N ASP A 40 3.54 19.19 17.55
CA ASP A 40 3.90 18.88 16.17
C ASP A 40 3.81 17.36 15.88
N ARG A 41 4.28 16.52 16.81
CA ARG A 41 4.16 15.06 16.70
C ARG A 41 2.72 14.58 16.85
N ASP A 42 1.98 15.17 17.79
CA ASP A 42 0.56 14.84 17.98
C ASP A 42 -0.25 15.19 16.74
N THR A 43 0.02 16.35 16.13
CA THR A 43 -0.63 16.77 14.88
C THR A 43 -0.27 15.84 13.72
N ALA A 44 1.00 15.49 13.56
CA ALA A 44 1.44 14.53 12.55
C ALA A 44 0.74 13.18 12.71
N MET A 45 0.63 12.67 13.95
CA MET A 45 -0.02 11.39 14.22
C MET A 45 -1.52 11.41 14.00
N ASN A 46 -2.18 12.49 14.43
CA ASN A 46 -3.62 12.68 14.22
C ASN A 46 -3.99 12.83 12.73
N SER A 47 -3.03 13.17 11.87
CA SER A 47 -3.26 13.27 10.42
C SER A 47 -3.34 11.90 9.72
N ILE A 48 -2.64 10.87 10.25
CA ILE A 48 -2.58 9.54 9.63
C ILE A 48 -3.51 8.52 10.30
N ALA A 49 -3.71 8.63 11.61
CA ALA A 49 -4.48 7.66 12.40
C ALA A 49 -5.87 7.30 11.85
N PRO A 50 -6.68 8.24 11.29
CA PRO A 50 -8.01 7.89 10.80
C PRO A 50 -8.01 7.23 9.40
N VAL A 51 -6.92 7.29 8.65
CA VAL A 51 -6.87 6.86 7.24
C VAL A 51 -5.92 5.69 6.97
N TRP A 52 -4.93 5.48 7.84
CA TRP A 52 -3.88 4.47 7.65
C TRP A 52 -4.42 3.07 7.37
N ASP A 53 -5.34 2.56 8.20
CA ASP A 53 -5.92 1.22 8.00
C ASP A 53 -6.64 1.09 6.64
N GLY A 54 -7.26 2.16 6.16
CA GLY A 54 -7.86 2.22 4.84
C GLY A 54 -6.82 2.18 3.71
N ASN A 55 -5.66 2.80 3.91
CA ASN A 55 -4.60 2.88 2.90
C ASN A 55 -3.97 1.51 2.63
N GLU A 56 -3.78 0.69 3.67
CA GLU A 56 -3.26 -0.68 3.52
C GLU A 56 -4.18 -1.59 2.70
N THR A 57 -5.50 -1.35 2.71
CA THR A 57 -6.46 -2.17 1.96
C THR A 57 -6.22 -2.15 0.45
N TRP A 58 -5.60 -1.09 -0.09
CA TRP A 58 -5.26 -1.01 -1.51
C TRP A 58 -4.19 -2.03 -1.91
N LEU A 59 -3.21 -2.28 -1.05
CA LEU A 59 -2.21 -3.32 -1.29
C LEU A 59 -2.85 -4.71 -1.30
N VAL A 60 -3.75 -4.96 -0.33
CA VAL A 60 -4.50 -6.22 -0.24
C VAL A 60 -5.36 -6.43 -1.48
N MET A 61 -6.04 -5.38 -1.97
CA MET A 61 -6.80 -5.44 -3.22
C MET A 61 -5.90 -5.72 -4.42
N GLY A 62 -4.73 -5.09 -4.53
CA GLY A 62 -3.79 -5.31 -5.63
C GLY A 62 -3.31 -6.76 -5.67
N VAL A 63 -2.84 -7.30 -4.55
CA VAL A 63 -2.35 -8.67 -4.44
C VAL A 63 -3.48 -9.70 -4.60
N GLY A 64 -4.63 -9.48 -3.97
CA GLY A 64 -5.81 -10.33 -4.13
C GLY A 64 -6.40 -10.31 -5.54
N GLY A 65 -6.37 -9.14 -6.19
CA GLY A 65 -6.76 -8.97 -7.59
C GLY A 65 -5.85 -9.73 -8.54
N LEU A 66 -4.54 -9.75 -8.29
CA LEU A 66 -3.60 -10.59 -9.03
C LEU A 66 -3.94 -12.07 -8.88
N LEU A 67 -4.26 -12.55 -7.68
CA LEU A 67 -4.68 -13.95 -7.49
C LEU A 67 -5.94 -14.29 -8.30
N ALA A 68 -6.93 -13.39 -8.31
CA ALA A 68 -8.22 -13.63 -8.95
C ALA A 68 -8.19 -13.54 -10.48
N ALA A 69 -7.50 -12.52 -11.03
CA ALA A 69 -7.51 -12.23 -12.46
C ALA A 69 -6.23 -12.69 -13.19
N PHE A 70 -5.10 -12.83 -12.48
CA PHE A 70 -3.78 -13.14 -13.04
C PHE A 70 -2.99 -14.16 -12.18
N PRO A 71 -3.51 -15.38 -11.99
CA PRO A 71 -2.94 -16.34 -11.04
C PRO A 71 -1.47 -16.71 -11.34
N LEU A 72 -1.06 -16.70 -12.62
CA LEU A 72 0.33 -16.92 -13.00
C LEU A 72 1.24 -15.75 -12.57
N ALA A 73 0.78 -14.50 -12.68
CA ALA A 73 1.55 -13.35 -12.21
C ALA A 73 1.68 -13.40 -10.67
N TYR A 74 0.58 -13.72 -9.98
CA TYR A 74 0.58 -13.89 -8.53
C TYR A 74 1.60 -14.94 -8.05
N SER A 75 1.62 -16.12 -8.68
CA SER A 75 2.51 -17.22 -8.28
C SER A 75 3.99 -16.97 -8.57
N ILE A 76 4.31 -16.01 -9.44
CA ILE A 76 5.69 -15.58 -9.71
C ILE A 76 6.10 -14.43 -8.79
N ILE A 77 5.23 -13.41 -8.64
CA ILE A 77 5.55 -12.18 -7.91
C ILE A 77 5.62 -12.43 -6.41
N LEU A 78 4.65 -13.14 -5.83
CA LEU A 78 4.57 -13.30 -4.38
C LEU A 78 5.81 -14.03 -3.80
N PRO A 79 6.29 -15.15 -4.37
CA PRO A 79 7.51 -15.78 -3.89
C PRO A 79 8.75 -14.91 -4.10
N ALA A 80 8.82 -14.16 -5.21
CA ALA A 80 9.95 -13.25 -5.47
C ALA A 80 10.04 -12.10 -4.46
N LEU A 81 8.90 -11.66 -3.93
CA LEU A 81 8.80 -10.59 -2.92
C LEU A 81 8.62 -11.12 -1.49
N TYR A 82 8.77 -12.42 -1.26
CA TYR A 82 8.47 -13.02 0.04
C TYR A 82 9.33 -12.44 1.17
N ALA A 83 10.64 -12.31 0.95
CA ALA A 83 11.56 -11.74 1.93
C ALA A 83 11.24 -10.27 2.28
N PRO A 84 11.12 -9.33 1.33
CA PRO A 84 10.75 -7.95 1.67
C PRO A 84 9.34 -7.82 2.25
N MET A 85 8.37 -8.64 1.82
CA MET A 85 7.03 -8.63 2.41
C MET A 85 7.04 -9.08 3.87
N ILE A 86 7.79 -10.12 4.22
CA ILE A 86 7.95 -10.54 5.62
C ILE A 86 8.66 -9.47 6.45
N ALA A 87 9.63 -8.75 5.88
CA ALA A 87 10.30 -7.68 6.60
C ALA A 87 9.39 -6.46 6.86
N MET A 88 8.37 -6.27 6.03
CA MET A 88 7.39 -5.18 6.16
C MET A 88 6.30 -5.50 7.19
N LEU A 89 5.89 -6.78 7.31
CA LEU A 89 4.87 -7.28 8.24
C LEU A 89 5.41 -7.47 9.66
#